data_AF-A0A9P0AI60-F1
#
_entry.id   AF-A0A9P0AI60-F1
#
_cell.length_a   1.000
_cell.length_b   1.000
_cell.length_c   1.000
_cell.angle_alpha   90.00
_cell.angle_beta   90.00
_cell.angle_gamma   90.00
#
_symmetry.space_group_name_H-M   'P 1'
#
loop_
_entity.id
_entity.type
_entity.pdbx_description
1 polymer ?
#
loop_
_entity_poly.entity_id
_entity_poly.type
_entity_poly.pdbx_seq_one_letter_code
_entity_poly.pdbx_strand_id
1 'polypeptide(L)'
;MDFPRLWLCLLAAMTVLIEICESLECYVCTNQDKNEGKCLNTIKTCDQEQDMCLSEVFWSIPPYWSQGSEKQYYISKKCATRDECRRTNSKLMSSCTYIWYQDWKCSECCAGDRCNYFITLSGSAVQPSSIVLGLSIVCALVYNLFH
;
A
#
# COMPACT_ATOMS: atom_id res chain seq x y z
N MET A 1 -25.25 7.42 40.60
CA MET A 1 -24.80 8.47 39.66
C MET A 1 -23.92 7.79 38.63
N ASP A 2 -24.55 7.11 37.67
CA ASP A 2 -23.90 6.22 36.69
C ASP A 2 -23.64 6.90 35.34
N PHE A 3 -23.90 8.21 35.29
CA PHE A 3 -23.70 9.09 34.14
C PHE A 3 -22.31 9.01 33.50
N PRO A 4 -21.18 8.97 34.25
CA PRO A 4 -19.86 8.88 33.63
C PRO A 4 -19.56 7.50 33.01
N ARG A 5 -20.14 6.42 33.55
CA ARG A 5 -19.92 5.04 33.06
C ARG A 5 -20.63 4.79 31.73
N LEU A 6 -21.86 5.29 31.58
CA LEU A 6 -22.62 5.18 30.33
C LEU A 6 -21.92 5.93 29.18
N TRP A 7 -21.34 7.10 29.47
CA TRP A 7 -20.61 7.92 28.50
C TRP A 7 -19.29 7.27 28.05
N LEU A 8 -18.57 6.63 28.98
CA LEU A 8 -17.35 5.86 28.68
C LEU A 8 -17.63 4.66 27.76
N CYS A 9 -18.72 3.91 28.01
CA CYS A 9 -19.12 2.81 27.14
C CYS A 9 -19.54 3.30 25.74
N LEU A 10 -20.23 4.44 25.66
CA LEU A 10 -20.61 5.05 24.39
C LEU A 10 -19.39 5.52 23.59
N LEU A 11 -18.39 6.13 24.23
CA LEU A 11 -17.14 6.53 23.58
C LEU A 11 -16.37 5.30 23.05
N ALA A 12 -16.27 4.22 23.83
CA ALA A 12 -15.64 2.98 23.39
C ALA A 12 -16.40 2.31 22.21
N ALA A 13 -17.73 2.33 22.22
CA ALA A 13 -18.53 1.83 21.10
C ALA A 13 -18.36 2.67 19.83
N MET A 14 -18.25 4.00 19.98
CA MET A 14 -18.01 4.91 18.86
C MET A 14 -16.64 4.70 18.23
N THR A 15 -15.59 4.34 18.99
CA THR A 15 -14.27 4.03 18.42
C THR A 15 -14.23 2.79 17.54
N VAL A 16 -15.13 1.82 17.77
CA VAL A 16 -15.25 0.60 16.93
C VAL A 16 -15.93 0.92 15.58
N LEU A 17 -16.78 1.94 15.54
CA LEU A 17 -17.50 2.35 14.32
C LEU A 17 -16.64 3.18 13.34
N ILE A 18 -15.41 3.56 13.71
CA ILE A 18 -14.54 4.36 12.83
C ILE A 18 -13.90 3.50 11.72
N GLU A 19 -13.85 2.18 11.89
CA GLU A 19 -13.16 1.25 10.97
C GLU A 19 -13.88 0.98 9.63
N ILE A 20 -15.11 1.48 9.41
CA ILE A 20 -15.94 1.09 8.26
C ILE A 20 -15.80 1.99 7.03
N CYS A 21 -14.97 3.04 7.07
CA CYS A 21 -14.92 4.06 6.02
C CYS A 21 -13.49 4.40 5.53
N GLU A 22 -12.62 3.40 5.44
CA GLU A 22 -11.33 3.57 4.77
C GLU A 22 -11.51 3.32 3.26
N SER A 23 -11.40 4.38 2.46
CA SER A 23 -11.40 4.28 1.01
C SER A 23 -9.96 4.25 0.53
N LEU A 24 -9.50 3.08 0.08
CA LEU A 24 -8.10 2.88 -0.31
C LEU A 24 -7.63 3.94 -1.32
N GLU A 25 -6.53 4.62 -1.01
CA GLU A 25 -5.85 5.50 -1.96
C GLU A 25 -4.48 4.96 -2.35
N CYS A 26 -4.10 5.08 -3.63
CA CYS A 26 -2.78 4.68 -4.11
C CYS A 26 -2.11 5.81 -4.90
N TYR A 27 -0.78 5.84 -4.90
CA TYR A 27 -0.04 6.60 -5.90
C TYR A 27 -0.22 5.94 -7.27
N VAL A 28 -0.46 6.74 -8.31
CA VAL A 28 -0.68 6.25 -9.68
C VAL A 28 0.20 6.98 -10.68
N CYS A 29 0.84 6.23 -11.55
CA CYS A 29 1.63 6.77 -12.65
C CYS A 29 1.83 5.68 -13.71
N THR A 30 2.12 6.08 -14.93
CA THR A 30 2.32 5.12 -16.03
C THR A 30 3.62 5.45 -16.73
N ASN A 31 4.51 4.47 -16.81
CA ASN A 31 5.72 4.51 -17.63
C ASN A 31 6.61 5.75 -17.37
N GLN A 32 6.87 6.06 -16.10
CA GLN A 32 7.77 7.15 -15.70
C GLN A 32 9.21 6.64 -15.54
N ASP A 33 10.19 7.49 -15.81
CA ASP A 33 11.62 7.16 -15.72
C ASP A 33 12.16 7.23 -14.29
N LYS A 34 11.44 7.89 -13.37
CA LYS A 34 11.81 8.09 -11.97
C LYS A 34 10.60 7.96 -11.05
N ASN A 35 10.85 7.55 -9.80
CA ASN A 35 9.84 7.56 -8.74
C ASN A 35 9.71 8.95 -8.10
N GLU A 36 9.41 9.93 -8.93
CA GLU A 36 9.26 11.34 -8.58
C GLU A 36 8.09 11.92 -9.39
N GLY A 37 7.79 13.21 -9.21
CA GLY A 37 6.77 13.89 -10.00
C GLY A 37 5.42 13.18 -9.93
N LYS A 38 4.92 12.66 -11.06
CA LYS A 38 3.62 11.97 -11.10
C LYS A 38 3.54 10.78 -10.15
N CYS A 39 4.61 9.99 -10.02
CA CYS A 39 4.60 8.78 -9.18
C CYS A 39 4.53 9.05 -7.67
N LEU A 40 4.69 10.30 -7.24
CA LEU A 40 4.56 10.73 -5.83
C LEU A 40 3.50 11.82 -5.60
N ASN A 41 2.97 12.43 -6.67
CA ASN A 41 2.01 13.55 -6.55
C ASN A 41 0.64 13.24 -7.15
N THR A 42 0.49 12.15 -7.92
CA THR A 42 -0.79 11.73 -8.48
C THR A 42 -1.35 10.60 -7.65
N ILE A 43 -2.45 10.88 -6.93
CA ILE A 43 -3.15 9.95 -6.05
C ILE A 43 -4.51 9.65 -6.67
N LYS A 44 -4.92 8.39 -6.63
CA LYS A 44 -6.26 7.94 -7.03
C LYS A 44 -6.89 7.21 -5.86
N THR A 45 -8.13 7.57 -5.55
CA THR A 45 -9.04 6.76 -4.74
C THR A 45 -9.46 5.52 -5.54
N CYS A 46 -9.17 4.34 -5.01
CA CYS A 46 -9.36 3.08 -5.71
C CYS A 46 -10.85 2.70 -5.81
N ASP A 47 -11.16 1.91 -6.85
CA ASP A 47 -12.51 1.41 -7.06
C ASP A 47 -12.86 0.36 -5.99
N GLN A 48 -14.15 0.07 -5.75
CA GLN A 48 -14.60 -0.77 -4.63
C GLN A 48 -14.01 -2.19 -4.63
N GLU A 49 -13.68 -2.72 -5.81
CA GLU A 49 -13.05 -4.03 -6.00
C GLU A 49 -11.51 -4.01 -5.90
N GLN A 50 -10.89 -2.84 -5.93
CA GLN A 50 -9.45 -2.65 -5.89
C GLN A 50 -8.97 -2.50 -4.45
N ASP A 51 -8.55 -3.61 -3.85
CA ASP A 51 -8.12 -3.70 -2.45
C ASP A 51 -6.60 -3.61 -2.24
N MET A 52 -5.82 -3.31 -3.28
CA MET A 52 -4.36 -3.28 -3.26
C MET A 52 -3.79 -2.13 -4.08
N CYS A 53 -2.60 -1.65 -3.71
CA CYS A 53 -1.75 -0.85 -4.58
C CYS A 53 -0.69 -1.76 -5.23
N LEU A 54 -0.53 -1.66 -6.56
CA LEU A 54 0.47 -2.39 -7.34
C LEU A 54 1.48 -1.40 -7.93
N SER A 55 2.76 -1.69 -7.72
CA SER A 55 3.90 -1.02 -8.35
C SER A 55 4.65 -1.98 -9.25
N GLU A 56 5.08 -1.51 -10.41
CA GLU A 56 5.88 -2.25 -11.37
C GLU A 56 7.08 -1.40 -11.79
N VAL A 57 8.24 -2.04 -11.91
CA VAL A 57 9.45 -1.43 -12.44
C VAL A 57 10.14 -2.34 -13.44
N PHE A 58 10.52 -1.74 -14.56
CA PHE A 58 11.18 -2.40 -15.66
C PHE A 58 12.51 -1.71 -15.90
N TRP A 59 13.56 -2.48 -16.09
CA TRP A 59 14.85 -1.98 -16.52
C TRP A 59 15.14 -2.55 -17.90
N SER A 60 15.09 -1.68 -18.92
CA SER A 60 15.19 -2.06 -20.33
C SER A 60 15.61 -0.88 -21.19
N ILE A 61 16.00 -1.17 -22.44
CA ILE A 61 16.18 -0.17 -23.50
C ILE A 61 14.79 0.34 -23.95
N PRO A 62 14.66 1.63 -24.34
CA PRO A 62 13.42 2.17 -24.91
C PRO A 62 12.93 1.42 -26.16
N PRO A 63 11.60 1.38 -26.37
CA PRO A 63 11.01 0.65 -27.49
C PRO A 63 11.41 1.20 -28.87
N TYR A 64 11.78 2.48 -28.96
CA TYR A 64 12.39 3.06 -30.15
C TYR A 64 13.91 2.96 -30.02
N TRP A 65 14.46 1.85 -30.49
CA TRP A 65 15.90 1.65 -30.50
C TRP A 65 16.58 2.71 -31.38
N SER A 66 17.50 3.47 -30.79
CA SER A 66 18.47 4.28 -31.50
C SER A 66 19.88 3.78 -31.17
N GLN A 67 20.82 3.96 -32.09
CA GLN A 67 22.21 3.60 -31.87
C GLN A 67 22.75 4.35 -30.64
N GLY A 68 23.11 3.61 -29.58
CA GLY A 68 23.57 4.17 -28.31
C GLY A 68 22.49 4.40 -27.25
N SER A 69 21.26 3.87 -27.42
CA SER A 69 20.23 3.93 -26.39
C SER A 69 20.67 3.27 -25.09
N GLU A 70 20.70 4.05 -24.01
CA GLU A 70 20.98 3.55 -22.66
C GLU A 70 19.73 2.88 -22.07
N LYS A 71 19.95 1.91 -21.18
CA LYS A 71 18.88 1.34 -20.37
C LYS A 71 18.37 2.38 -19.38
N GLN A 72 17.07 2.36 -19.14
CA GLN A 72 16.44 3.23 -18.17
C GLN A 72 15.34 2.49 -17.41
N TYR A 73 14.89 3.10 -16.33
CA TYR A 73 13.74 2.62 -15.58
C TYR A 73 12.45 2.99 -16.29
N TYR A 74 11.46 2.11 -16.17
CA TYR A 74 10.06 2.41 -16.44
C TYR A 74 9.26 2.02 -15.22
N ILE A 75 8.58 2.97 -14.60
CA ILE A 75 7.87 2.82 -13.35
C ILE A 75 6.39 3.06 -13.60
N SER A 76 5.56 2.11 -13.17
CA SER A 76 4.11 2.24 -13.21
C SER A 76 3.53 1.88 -11.85
N LYS A 77 2.50 2.61 -11.44
CA LYS A 77 1.77 2.42 -10.19
C LYS A 77 0.28 2.52 -10.45
N LYS A 78 -0.51 1.65 -9.83
CA LYS A 78 -1.97 1.64 -9.99
C LYS A 78 -2.67 1.00 -8.80
N CYS A 79 -3.94 1.33 -8.64
CA CYS A 79 -4.88 0.50 -7.87
C CYS A 79 -5.04 -0.85 -8.58
N ALA A 80 -5.15 -1.93 -7.80
CA ALA A 80 -5.26 -3.29 -8.31
C ALA A 80 -6.12 -4.15 -7.38
N THR A 81 -6.58 -5.28 -7.91
CA THR A 81 -7.18 -6.33 -7.09
C THR A 81 -6.09 -7.26 -6.54
N ARG A 82 -6.34 -7.92 -5.41
CA ARG A 82 -5.47 -8.99 -4.87
C ARG A 82 -5.14 -10.08 -5.88
N ASP A 83 -6.11 -10.43 -6.71
CA ASP A 83 -5.95 -11.44 -7.77
C ASP A 83 -5.03 -10.96 -8.90
N GLU A 84 -5.18 -9.71 -9.33
CA GLU A 84 -4.27 -9.06 -10.29
C GLU A 84 -2.85 -9.03 -9.74
N CYS A 85 -2.69 -8.60 -8.49
CA CYS A 85 -1.42 -8.61 -7.76
C CYS A 85 -0.75 -9.97 -7.77
N ARG A 86 -1.48 -11.04 -7.41
CA ARG A 86 -0.96 -12.41 -7.39
C ARG A 86 -0.48 -12.84 -8.78
N ARG A 87 -1.28 -12.59 -9.82
CA ARG A 87 -0.93 -12.92 -11.21
C ARG A 87 0.31 -12.16 -11.68
N THR A 88 0.33 -10.84 -11.47
CA THR A 88 1.45 -9.98 -11.87
C THR A 88 2.75 -10.39 -11.16
N ASN A 89 2.72 -10.58 -9.85
CA ASN A 89 3.89 -11.02 -9.09
C ASN A 89 4.37 -12.40 -9.56
N SER A 90 3.48 -13.37 -9.76
CA SER A 90 3.88 -14.71 -10.25
C SER A 90 4.57 -14.66 -11.61
N LYS A 91 4.18 -13.70 -12.47
CA LYS A 91 4.75 -13.53 -13.81
C LYS A 91 6.08 -12.78 -13.76
N LEU A 92 6.16 -11.67 -13.05
CA LEU A 92 7.29 -10.74 -13.12
C LEU A 92 8.42 -11.08 -12.13
N MET A 93 8.11 -11.63 -10.95
CA MET A 93 9.14 -11.92 -9.94
C MET A 93 10.18 -12.94 -10.40
N SER A 94 9.86 -13.81 -11.37
CA SER A 94 10.81 -14.76 -11.94
C SER A 94 12.01 -14.11 -12.63
N SER A 95 11.87 -12.86 -13.11
CA SER A 95 12.93 -12.09 -13.77
C SER A 95 13.39 -10.89 -12.96
N CYS A 96 13.07 -10.84 -11.66
CA CYS A 96 13.48 -9.76 -10.76
C CYS A 96 14.86 -10.05 -10.16
N THR A 97 15.91 -9.44 -10.72
CA THR A 97 17.31 -9.71 -10.31
C THR A 97 18.12 -8.46 -9.99
N TYR A 98 17.61 -7.25 -10.30
CA TYR A 98 18.30 -5.96 -10.16
C TYR A 98 19.69 -5.91 -10.83
N ILE A 99 19.96 -6.76 -11.83
CA ILE A 99 21.25 -6.81 -12.54
C ILE A 99 21.28 -5.75 -13.64
N TRP A 100 22.16 -4.75 -13.51
CA TRP A 100 22.18 -3.55 -14.37
C TRP A 100 22.43 -3.82 -15.88
N TYR A 101 23.11 -4.89 -16.27
CA TYR A 101 23.36 -5.19 -17.69
C TYR A 101 22.28 -6.09 -18.32
N GLN A 102 21.47 -6.78 -17.51
CA GLN A 102 20.38 -7.63 -17.98
C GLN A 102 19.07 -6.85 -17.99
N ASP A 103 18.08 -7.32 -18.76
CA ASP A 103 16.72 -6.80 -18.61
C ASP A 103 16.08 -7.50 -17.42
N TRP A 104 15.40 -6.74 -16.59
CA TRP A 104 14.69 -7.30 -15.44
C TRP A 104 13.40 -6.52 -15.18
N LYS A 105 12.47 -7.19 -14.52
CA LYS A 105 11.16 -6.65 -14.18
C LYS A 105 10.82 -7.07 -12.77
N CYS A 106 10.38 -6.11 -11.96
CA CYS A 106 9.92 -6.37 -10.61
C CYS A 106 8.53 -5.74 -10.43
N SER A 107 7.75 -6.35 -9.56
CA SER A 107 6.45 -5.87 -9.14
C SER A 107 6.24 -6.14 -7.68
N GLU A 108 5.51 -5.26 -7.02
CA GLU A 108 5.15 -5.41 -5.63
C GLU A 108 3.73 -4.92 -5.38
N CYS A 109 3.05 -5.60 -4.47
CA CYS A 109 1.75 -5.19 -4.01
C CYS A 109 1.74 -4.97 -2.50
N CYS A 110 1.03 -3.94 -2.07
CA CYS A 110 0.80 -3.63 -0.67
C CYS A 110 -0.68 -3.31 -0.43
N ALA A 111 -1.13 -3.52 0.80
CA ALA A 111 -2.47 -3.19 1.26
C ALA A 111 -2.37 -2.01 2.23
N GLY A 112 -3.22 -1.00 2.05
CA GLY A 112 -3.27 0.19 2.90
C GLY A 112 -3.01 1.49 2.15
N ASP A 113 -3.46 2.58 2.75
CA ASP A 113 -3.43 3.89 2.12
C ASP A 113 -2.02 4.35 1.77
N ARG A 114 -1.86 4.67 0.48
CA ARG A 114 -0.66 5.22 -0.16
C ARG A 114 0.59 4.41 0.17
N CYS A 115 0.43 3.11 0.42
CA CYS A 115 1.50 2.22 0.84
C CYS A 115 2.61 2.09 -0.22
N ASN A 116 2.28 2.33 -1.49
CA ASN A 116 3.20 2.22 -2.63
C ASN A 116 4.01 3.50 -2.89
N TYR A 117 4.39 4.24 -1.84
CA TYR A 117 5.28 5.40 -1.96
C TYR A 117 6.61 5.00 -2.61
N PHE A 118 7.20 3.89 -2.16
CA PHE A 118 8.33 3.23 -2.81
C PHE A 118 7.85 2.26 -3.88
N ILE A 119 8.71 2.00 -4.86
CA ILE A 119 8.40 1.15 -6.00
C ILE A 119 8.35 -0.33 -5.59
N THR A 120 9.31 -0.74 -4.76
CA THR A 120 9.43 -2.06 -4.15
C THR A 120 10.02 -1.88 -2.75
N LEU A 121 9.38 -2.42 -1.73
CA LEU A 121 9.76 -2.46 -0.33
C LEU A 121 10.28 -3.86 -0.01
N SER A 122 11.57 -4.01 0.27
CA SER A 122 12.12 -5.26 0.82
C SER A 122 11.65 -5.57 2.27
N GLY A 123 10.61 -4.92 2.77
CA GLY A 123 10.17 -5.01 4.17
C GLY A 123 8.65 -5.04 4.28
N SER A 124 8.13 -6.12 4.86
CA SER A 124 6.73 -6.28 5.21
C SER A 124 6.23 -5.09 6.01
N ALA A 125 5.25 -4.35 5.49
CA ALA A 125 4.54 -3.33 6.25
C ALA A 125 3.71 -4.03 7.34
N VAL A 126 4.23 -4.06 8.57
CA VAL A 126 3.45 -4.49 9.73
C VAL A 126 2.50 -3.36 10.07
N GLN A 127 1.23 -3.47 9.65
CA GLN A 127 0.22 -2.51 10.05
C GLN A 127 -0.19 -2.78 11.51
N PRO A 128 -0.20 -1.75 12.38
CA PRO A 128 -0.71 -1.90 13.74
C PRO A 128 -2.21 -2.23 13.69
N SER A 129 -2.65 -3.23 14.46
CA SER A 129 -4.06 -3.60 14.54
C SER A 129 -4.81 -2.60 15.44
N SER A 130 -5.72 -1.85 14.84
CA SER A 130 -6.64 -0.95 15.54
C SER A 130 -7.45 -1.68 16.62
N ILE A 131 -7.81 -2.95 16.40
CA ILE A 131 -8.49 -3.82 17.38
C ILE A 131 -7.63 -4.04 18.63
N VAL A 132 -6.33 -4.31 18.47
CA VAL A 132 -5.41 -4.54 19.60
C VAL A 132 -5.25 -3.27 20.43
N LEU A 133 -5.18 -2.10 19.77
CA LEU A 133 -5.15 -0.80 20.43
C LEU A 133 -6.46 -0.50 21.17
N GLY A 134 -7.60 -0.78 20.54
CA GLY A 134 -8.92 -0.62 21.16
C GLY A 134 -9.09 -1.50 22.40
N LEU A 135 -8.73 -2.79 22.31
CA LEU A 135 -8.81 -3.73 23.43
C LEU A 135 -7.90 -3.33 24.60
N SER A 136 -6.68 -2.86 24.32
CA SER A 136 -5.75 -2.43 25.37
C SER A 136 -6.25 -1.19 26.11
N ILE A 137 -6.88 -0.23 25.42
CA ILE A 137 -7.52 0.93 26.06
C ILE A 137 -8.71 0.49 26.92
N VAL A 138 -9.58 -0.39 26.42
CA VAL A 138 -10.73 -0.90 27.18
C VAL A 138 -10.27 -1.66 28.43
N CYS A 139 -9.27 -2.53 28.33
CA CYS A 139 -8.71 -3.24 29.48
C CYS A 139 -8.14 -2.28 30.53
N ALA A 140 -7.42 -1.23 30.12
CA ALA A 140 -6.87 -0.24 31.03
C ALA A 140 -7.97 0.55 31.77
N LEU A 141 -9.06 0.90 31.07
CA LEU A 141 -10.20 1.60 31.67
C LEU A 141 -10.97 0.69 32.65
N VAL A 142 -11.16 -0.58 32.32
CA VAL A 142 -11.77 -1.57 33.21
C VAL A 142 -10.92 -1.78 34.45
N TYR A 143 -9.59 -1.92 34.30
CA TYR A 143 -8.67 -2.07 35.44
C TYR A 143 -8.79 -0.89 36.43
N ASN A 144 -8.83 0.35 35.94
CA ASN A 144 -9.01 1.56 36.76
C ASN A 144 -10.44 1.74 37.33
N LEU A 145 -11.44 0.96 36.88
CA LEU A 145 -12.80 0.98 37.40
C LEU A 145 -13.02 -0.01 38.54
N PHE A 146 -12.19 -1.07 38.61
CA PHE A 146 -12.26 -2.14 39.60
C PHE A 146 -11.21 -2.04 40.71
N HIS A 147 -10.24 -1.14 40.57
CA HIS A 147 -9.21 -0.84 41.56
C HIS A 147 -9.15 0.67 41.83
#